data_AF-A0A359MAA4-F1
#
_entry.id   AF-A0A359MAA4-F1
#
_cell.length_a   1.000
_cell.length_b   1.000
_cell.length_c   1.000
_cell.angle_alpha   90.00
_cell.angle_beta   90.00
_cell.angle_gamma   90.00
#
_symmetry.space_group_name_H-M   'P 1'
#
loop_
_entity.id
_entity.type
_entity.pdbx_description
1 polymer ?
#
loop_
_entity_poly.entity_id
_entity_poly.type
_entity_poly.pdbx_seq_one_letter_code
_entity_poly.pdbx_strand_id
1 'polypeptide(L)'
;MKKIWLAVLVSLSFVILAGCQDQELLNDGPSFTVEVVSIEGVTLLSEDIIFVENDDRTTVEILDEAVDLDYSTSQYGNYVNGVGGFYPTEYGVTYNYYFYLLVNGVGSEVGIDQIVITEDMVITFQETSGFDEVDLRVDELIYEYVDQYKEMYITDAAINHYVVAALGHLVDRGYIDPLTPPAYQANVTTIQEAFKTAVFQKTFDLDFSATLTALNGFISTDSYSAVSHLSALSLLEGDEQKINDLLDMLSALTIDDAEYAGMLMQAFSPYEQDVNSVNTAINLLVPVIQNNLTTSGITSWGSPSSSATAMVVIGLIAKGINPRGEDYSVENVDLIEALLLYETDGFFKWQLSNESVDMLFSSPQVFAALVTYKVFRDVWGTPAFDLFNI
;
A
#
# COMPACT_ATOMS: atom_id res chain seq x y z
N MET A 1 11.79 83.41 14.23
CA MET A 1 12.45 82.67 15.32
C MET A 1 12.88 81.31 14.80
N LYS A 2 14.14 80.92 15.04
CA LYS A 2 14.81 79.62 14.78
C LYS A 2 15.20 79.34 13.31
N LYS A 3 16.44 79.67 12.91
CA LYS A 3 17.70 78.84 12.87
C LYS A 3 17.75 77.97 11.58
N ILE A 4 18.44 78.37 10.49
CA ILE A 4 19.87 78.08 10.12
C ILE A 4 20.23 76.63 10.50
N TRP A 5 20.56 75.72 9.56
CA TRP A 5 21.92 75.56 9.04
C TRP A 5 22.00 74.77 7.73
N LEU A 6 22.97 75.23 6.92
CA LEU A 6 23.55 74.69 5.70
C LEU A 6 24.21 73.33 6.00
N ALA A 7 23.98 72.31 5.16
CA ALA A 7 24.77 71.07 5.17
C ALA A 7 25.33 70.80 3.78
N VAL A 8 26.66 70.72 3.77
CA VAL A 8 27.59 70.61 2.64
C VAL A 8 27.39 69.31 1.87
N LEU A 9 27.38 69.42 0.54
CA LEU A 9 27.48 68.32 -0.40
C LEU A 9 28.91 67.74 -0.32
N VAL A 10 29.05 66.51 0.16
CA VAL A 10 30.29 65.73 0.01
C VAL A 10 29.94 64.47 -0.77
N SER A 11 30.29 64.49 -2.05
CA SER A 11 30.39 63.32 -2.90
C SER A 11 31.52 62.43 -2.39
N LEU A 12 31.18 61.37 -1.67
CA LEU A 12 32.11 60.29 -1.33
C LEU A 12 31.79 59.10 -2.22
N SER A 13 32.42 59.08 -3.39
CA SER A 13 32.64 57.88 -4.18
C SER A 13 33.55 56.94 -3.39
N PHE A 14 32.97 56.07 -2.57
CA PHE A 14 33.66 54.89 -2.07
C PHE A 14 33.34 53.72 -2.97
N VAL A 15 34.40 53.29 -3.64
CA VAL A 15 34.52 52.03 -4.35
C VAL A 15 34.19 50.89 -3.37
N ILE A 16 33.03 50.26 -3.55
CA ILE A 16 32.73 48.94 -2.98
C ILE A 16 33.26 47.93 -4.01
N LEU A 17 34.54 47.60 -3.90
CA LEU A 17 35.19 46.48 -4.57
C LEU A 17 35.76 45.59 -3.46
N ALA A 18 34.86 44.93 -2.72
CA ALA A 18 35.20 43.90 -1.73
C ALA A 18 34.01 42.94 -1.49
N GLY A 19 33.11 42.80 -2.46
CA GLY A 19 31.94 41.92 -2.36
C GLY A 19 31.72 41.03 -3.59
N CYS A 20 32.54 41.16 -4.64
CA CYS A 20 32.49 40.29 -5.81
C CYS A 20 33.65 39.28 -5.88
N GLN A 21 34.68 39.40 -5.04
CA GLN A 21 35.81 38.46 -5.07
C GLN A 21 35.52 37.16 -4.31
N ASP A 22 34.71 37.21 -3.24
CA ASP A 22 34.38 36.00 -2.47
C ASP A 22 33.38 35.09 -3.21
N GLN A 23 32.57 35.67 -4.10
CA GLN A 23 31.57 34.92 -4.87
C GLN A 23 32.14 34.31 -6.17
N GLU A 24 33.27 34.83 -6.67
CA GLU A 24 34.02 34.20 -7.79
C GLU A 24 34.96 33.08 -7.31
N LEU A 25 35.45 33.12 -6.06
CA LEU A 25 36.31 32.08 -5.48
C LEU A 25 35.56 30.81 -5.05
N LEU A 26 34.23 30.90 -4.84
CA LEU A 26 33.38 29.76 -4.51
C LEU A 26 32.99 28.92 -5.72
N ASN A 27 33.43 29.22 -6.95
CA ASN A 27 33.11 28.42 -8.15
C ASN A 27 34.28 27.54 -8.64
N ASP A 28 35.44 27.57 -7.97
CA ASP A 28 36.70 26.90 -8.40
C ASP A 28 37.34 26.06 -7.27
N GLY A 29 36.60 25.80 -6.17
CA GLY A 29 37.06 24.94 -5.07
C GLY A 29 36.83 23.45 -5.35
N PRO A 30 37.49 22.53 -4.62
CA PRO A 30 37.23 21.10 -4.77
C PRO A 30 35.76 20.81 -4.47
N SER A 31 35.15 19.96 -5.29
CA SER A 31 33.74 19.63 -5.20
C SER A 31 33.52 18.13 -5.09
N PHE A 32 32.37 17.76 -4.57
CA PHE A 32 31.83 16.41 -4.60
C PHE A 32 30.35 16.49 -5.01
N THR A 33 29.82 15.43 -5.59
CA THR A 33 28.42 15.37 -6.04
C THR A 33 27.58 14.61 -5.02
N VAL A 34 26.36 15.11 -4.77
CA VAL A 34 25.33 14.39 -4.02
C VAL A 34 24.19 14.04 -4.95
N GLU A 35 23.75 12.79 -4.87
CA GLU A 35 22.66 12.28 -5.67
C GLU A 35 21.58 11.66 -4.81
N VAL A 36 20.32 11.81 -5.24
CA VAL A 36 19.20 10.99 -4.77
C VAL A 36 18.69 10.21 -5.96
N VAL A 37 18.56 8.90 -5.80
CA VAL A 37 18.16 7.98 -6.88
C VAL A 37 16.96 7.17 -6.39
N SER A 38 15.87 7.16 -7.18
CA SER A 38 14.67 6.38 -6.87
C SER A 38 14.91 4.87 -6.96
N ILE A 39 13.96 4.08 -6.48
CA ILE A 39 14.05 2.61 -6.58
C ILE A 39 14.11 2.11 -8.03
N GLU A 40 13.56 2.86 -8.99
CA GLU A 40 13.64 2.56 -10.43
C GLU A 40 14.97 3.01 -11.07
N GLY A 41 15.88 3.59 -10.29
CA GLY A 41 17.17 4.08 -10.76
C GLY A 41 17.11 5.45 -11.42
N VAL A 42 16.04 6.23 -11.20
CA VAL A 42 15.91 7.60 -11.73
C VAL A 42 16.60 8.58 -10.78
N THR A 43 17.55 9.36 -11.28
CA THR A 43 18.17 10.45 -10.51
C THR A 43 17.15 11.57 -10.28
N LEU A 44 16.76 11.76 -9.02
CA LEU A 44 15.80 12.77 -8.55
C LEU A 44 16.49 14.09 -8.20
N LEU A 45 17.70 14.01 -7.66
CA LEU A 45 18.57 15.12 -7.29
C LEU A 45 20.01 14.79 -7.73
N SER A 46 20.73 15.78 -8.24
CA SER A 46 22.18 15.71 -8.49
C SER A 46 22.75 17.12 -8.35
N GLU A 47 23.50 17.35 -7.28
CA GLU A 47 24.05 18.67 -6.92
C GLU A 47 25.54 18.58 -6.64
N ASP A 48 26.32 19.48 -7.24
CA ASP A 48 27.75 19.61 -6.97
C ASP A 48 27.96 20.57 -5.80
N ILE A 49 28.60 20.07 -4.74
CA ILE A 49 28.84 20.78 -3.49
C ILE A 49 30.33 21.08 -3.38
N ILE A 50 30.65 22.36 -3.27
CA ILE A 50 32.01 22.81 -3.06
C ILE A 50 32.33 22.75 -1.57
N PHE A 51 33.44 22.11 -1.22
CA PHE A 51 33.85 21.90 0.16
C PHE A 51 35.24 22.47 0.41
N VAL A 52 35.57 22.67 1.69
CA VAL A 52 36.89 23.13 2.12
C VAL A 52 37.73 21.91 2.50
N GLU A 53 38.93 21.76 1.95
CA GLU A 53 39.83 20.68 2.39
C GLU A 53 40.16 20.82 3.88
N ASN A 54 40.08 19.73 4.63
CA ASN A 54 40.26 19.69 6.08
C ASN A 54 39.24 20.55 6.86
N ASP A 55 37.99 20.59 6.39
CA ASP A 55 36.87 21.13 7.15
C ASP A 55 36.71 20.40 8.50
N ASP A 56 36.46 21.14 9.57
CA ASP A 56 36.18 20.59 10.89
C ASP A 56 34.72 20.14 11.03
N ARG A 57 33.84 20.53 10.09
CA ARG A 57 32.44 20.08 10.01
C ARG A 57 32.36 18.61 9.61
N THR A 58 31.33 17.95 10.10
CA THR A 58 30.95 16.60 9.70
C THR A 58 30.33 16.61 8.30
N THR A 59 30.37 15.46 7.63
CA THR A 59 29.70 15.26 6.33
C THR A 59 28.21 15.59 6.40
N VAL A 60 27.53 15.26 7.50
CA VAL A 60 26.13 15.62 7.71
C VAL A 60 25.92 17.13 7.75
N GLU A 61 26.75 17.89 8.47
CA GLU A 61 26.64 19.36 8.52
C GLU A 61 26.87 20.01 7.16
N ILE A 62 27.82 19.48 6.38
CA ILE A 62 28.10 19.97 5.02
C ILE A 62 26.90 19.69 4.09
N LEU A 63 26.32 18.49 4.18
CA LEU A 63 25.18 18.09 3.37
C LEU A 63 23.91 18.86 3.75
N ASP A 64 23.62 19.01 5.04
CA ASP A 64 22.44 19.71 5.53
C ASP A 64 22.43 21.18 5.08
N GLU A 65 23.58 21.85 5.13
CA GLU A 65 23.71 23.23 4.65
C GLU A 65 23.49 23.36 3.13
N ALA A 66 23.87 22.34 2.36
CA ALA A 66 23.87 22.39 0.90
C ALA A 66 22.55 21.94 0.26
N VAL A 67 21.97 20.84 0.75
CA VAL A 67 20.81 20.18 0.12
C VAL A 67 19.64 19.95 1.05
N ASP A 68 19.65 20.47 2.29
CA ASP A 68 18.59 20.27 3.30
C ASP A 68 18.41 18.77 3.63
N LEU A 69 19.03 18.35 4.75
CA LEU A 69 19.05 16.95 5.15
C LEU A 69 18.08 16.73 6.32
N ASP A 70 17.06 15.91 6.09
CA ASP A 70 16.23 15.39 7.19
C ASP A 70 16.91 14.15 7.75
N TYR A 71 17.37 14.21 9.00
CA TYR A 71 17.99 13.07 9.67
C TYR A 71 17.62 12.97 11.15
N SER A 72 17.69 11.76 11.67
CA SER A 72 17.52 11.47 13.08
C SER A 72 18.80 10.91 13.70
N THR A 73 19.14 11.36 14.91
CA THR A 73 20.34 10.89 15.62
C THR A 73 19.97 9.81 16.63
N SER A 74 20.68 8.68 16.60
CA SER A 74 20.60 7.66 17.65
C SER A 74 21.99 7.28 18.19
N GLN A 75 22.04 6.32 19.13
CA GLN A 75 23.31 5.77 19.63
C GLN A 75 24.16 5.08 18.54
N TYR A 76 23.56 4.80 17.37
CA TYR A 76 24.20 4.11 16.25
C TYR A 76 24.67 5.08 15.14
N GLY A 77 24.40 6.38 15.27
CA GLY A 77 24.76 7.41 14.28
C GLY A 77 23.55 8.18 13.76
N ASN A 78 23.79 9.03 12.76
CA ASN A 78 22.75 9.74 12.03
C ASN A 78 22.11 8.86 10.95
N TYR A 79 20.78 8.82 10.95
CA TYR A 79 19.94 8.13 9.98
C TYR A 79 19.31 9.18 9.08
N VAL A 80 19.64 9.15 7.80
CA VAL A 80 19.06 10.05 6.81
C VAL A 80 17.67 9.56 6.44
N ASN A 81 16.68 10.40 6.70
CA ASN A 81 15.28 10.18 6.41
C ASN A 81 14.90 10.78 5.05
N GLY A 82 15.48 11.94 4.70
CA GLY A 82 15.17 12.70 3.50
C GLY A 82 16.34 13.58 3.05
N VAL A 83 16.42 13.85 1.76
CA VAL A 83 17.48 14.66 1.13
C VAL A 83 16.85 15.57 0.09
N GLY A 84 16.98 16.90 0.22
CA GLY A 84 16.42 17.83 -0.76
C GLY A 84 14.91 17.76 -0.91
N GLY A 85 14.20 17.39 0.16
CA GLY A 85 12.76 17.16 0.15
C GLY A 85 12.31 15.83 -0.50
N PHE A 86 13.25 15.00 -0.96
CA PHE A 86 12.97 13.64 -1.41
C PHE A 86 13.05 12.66 -0.23
N TYR A 87 12.05 11.80 -0.13
CA TYR A 87 11.92 10.78 0.90
C TYR A 87 11.70 9.42 0.24
N PRO A 88 12.08 8.31 0.89
CA PRO A 88 11.72 6.98 0.41
C PRO A 88 10.20 6.83 0.27
N THR A 89 9.79 5.94 -0.63
CA THR A 89 8.40 5.50 -0.82
C THR A 89 7.80 5.12 0.52
N GLU A 90 6.57 5.54 0.78
CA GLU A 90 5.86 5.26 2.05
C GLU A 90 6.57 5.79 3.30
N TYR A 91 7.46 6.78 3.18
CA TYR A 91 8.08 7.41 4.34
C TYR A 91 7.04 7.91 5.35
N GLY A 92 7.22 7.55 6.62
CA GLY A 92 6.28 7.86 7.70
C GLY A 92 5.08 6.89 7.79
N VAL A 93 4.94 5.96 6.86
CA VAL A 93 3.91 4.91 6.84
C VAL A 93 4.52 3.56 7.20
N THR A 94 5.57 3.16 6.47
CA THR A 94 6.32 1.91 6.71
C THR A 94 7.82 2.18 6.77
N TYR A 95 8.60 1.14 7.09
CA TYR A 95 10.07 1.15 6.99
C TYR A 95 10.57 0.20 5.89
N ASN A 96 9.71 -0.17 4.95
CA ASN A 96 10.02 -1.15 3.93
C ASN A 96 10.96 -0.57 2.86
N TYR A 97 10.87 0.74 2.64
CA TYR A 97 11.73 1.50 1.73
C TYR A 97 12.64 2.42 2.52
N TYR A 98 13.90 2.51 2.12
CA TYR A 98 14.91 3.31 2.80
C TYR A 98 16.03 3.73 1.85
N PHE A 99 16.78 4.76 2.20
CA PHE A 99 17.99 5.12 1.46
C PHE A 99 19.17 4.24 1.84
N TYR A 100 19.74 3.57 0.85
CA TYR A 100 21.05 2.95 0.90
C TYR A 100 22.11 3.95 0.46
N LEU A 101 23.17 4.06 1.25
CA LEU A 101 24.25 5.02 1.03
C LEU A 101 25.33 4.39 0.15
N LEU A 102 25.60 4.99 -1.00
CA LEU A 102 26.72 4.63 -1.87
C LEU A 102 27.75 5.76 -1.92
N VAL A 103 29.03 5.38 -1.97
CA VAL A 103 30.16 6.27 -2.21
C VAL A 103 30.85 5.81 -3.48
N ASN A 104 30.88 6.67 -4.50
CA ASN A 104 31.42 6.36 -5.83
C ASN A 104 30.81 5.09 -6.44
N GLY A 105 29.49 4.91 -6.25
CA GLY A 105 28.74 3.74 -6.73
C GLY A 105 28.99 2.44 -5.95
N VAL A 106 29.73 2.49 -4.84
CA VAL A 106 29.97 1.33 -3.95
C VAL A 106 29.22 1.54 -2.66
N GLY A 107 28.49 0.50 -2.22
CA GLY A 107 27.76 0.53 -0.95
C GLY A 107 28.66 0.86 0.25
N SER A 108 28.23 1.81 1.07
CA SER A 108 29.01 2.26 2.23
C SER A 108 28.96 1.24 3.37
N GLU A 109 30.14 0.89 3.92
CA GLU A 109 30.26 0.07 5.14
C GLU A 109 30.18 0.90 6.43
N VAL A 110 30.14 2.23 6.29
CA VAL A 110 30.10 3.19 7.38
C VAL A 110 28.90 4.11 7.28
N GLY A 111 28.46 4.66 8.41
CA GLY A 111 27.42 5.69 8.42
C GLY A 111 27.90 7.00 7.79
N ILE A 112 26.95 7.86 7.42
CA ILE A 112 27.20 9.15 6.78
C ILE A 112 28.19 10.03 7.57
N ASP A 113 28.16 9.94 8.92
CA ASP A 113 29.05 10.68 9.83
C ASP A 113 30.54 10.31 9.71
N GLN A 114 30.84 9.16 9.12
CA GLN A 114 32.19 8.61 9.03
C GLN A 114 32.77 8.70 7.61
N ILE A 115 31.98 9.15 6.64
CA ILE A 115 32.47 9.40 5.29
C ILE A 115 33.39 10.62 5.32
N VAL A 116 34.57 10.49 4.71
CA VAL A 116 35.52 11.59 4.52
C VAL A 116 35.39 12.08 3.10
N ILE A 117 34.85 13.29 2.92
CA ILE A 117 34.65 13.90 1.59
C ILE A 117 36.01 14.11 0.91
N THR A 118 36.07 13.76 -0.38
CA THR A 118 37.22 14.01 -1.26
C THR A 118 36.76 14.65 -2.57
N GLU A 119 37.68 15.31 -3.27
CA GLU A 119 37.42 15.86 -4.61
C GLU A 119 36.90 14.76 -5.55
N ASP A 120 35.93 15.11 -6.38
CA ASP A 120 35.23 14.26 -7.35
C ASP A 120 34.51 13.04 -6.74
N MET A 121 34.31 13.01 -5.42
CA MET A 121 33.49 11.99 -4.77
C MET A 121 32.03 12.12 -5.19
N VAL A 122 31.32 11.00 -5.33
CA VAL A 122 29.86 10.97 -5.45
C VAL A 122 29.28 10.27 -4.24
N ILE A 123 28.39 10.94 -3.50
CA ILE A 123 27.59 10.36 -2.43
C ILE A 123 26.17 10.19 -2.95
N THR A 124 25.70 8.95 -3.06
CA THR A 124 24.36 8.64 -3.57
C THR A 124 23.49 8.10 -2.45
N PHE A 125 22.32 8.70 -2.26
CA PHE A 125 21.21 8.18 -1.48
C PHE A 125 20.27 7.44 -2.43
N GLN A 126 20.49 6.15 -2.58
CA GLN A 126 19.69 5.31 -3.47
C GLN A 126 18.58 4.66 -2.67
N GLU A 127 17.33 4.91 -3.04
CA GLU A 127 16.21 4.20 -2.48
C GLU A 127 16.30 2.71 -2.78
N THR A 128 16.01 1.89 -1.77
CA THR A 128 15.99 0.44 -1.86
C THR A 128 14.94 -0.14 -0.92
N SER A 129 14.74 -1.44 -1.00
CA SER A 129 13.80 -2.19 -0.17
C SER A 129 14.37 -3.55 0.23
N GLY A 130 13.85 -4.10 1.33
CA GLY A 130 14.08 -5.49 1.71
C GLY A 130 13.19 -6.50 0.97
N PHE A 131 12.27 -6.01 0.14
CA PHE A 131 11.33 -6.83 -0.62
C PHE A 131 11.98 -7.56 -1.79
N ASP A 132 11.40 -8.72 -2.12
CA ASP A 132 11.72 -9.42 -3.36
C ASP A 132 10.98 -8.80 -4.56
N GLU A 133 11.29 -9.29 -5.77
CA GLU A 133 10.71 -8.76 -7.01
C GLU A 133 9.18 -8.88 -7.05
N VAL A 134 8.61 -9.90 -6.42
CA VAL A 134 7.17 -10.14 -6.36
C VAL A 134 6.52 -9.08 -5.47
N ASP A 135 7.07 -8.86 -4.29
CA ASP A 135 6.58 -7.87 -3.32
C ASP A 135 6.68 -6.43 -3.87
N LEU A 136 7.74 -6.12 -4.61
CA LEU A 136 7.88 -4.84 -5.31
C LEU A 136 6.83 -4.69 -6.43
N ARG A 137 6.61 -5.74 -7.22
CA ARG A 137 5.60 -5.72 -8.29
C ARG A 137 4.18 -5.57 -7.74
N VAL A 138 3.88 -6.14 -6.57
CA VAL A 138 2.61 -5.95 -5.87
C VAL A 138 2.38 -4.47 -5.55
N ASP A 139 3.37 -3.81 -4.96
CA ASP A 139 3.26 -2.40 -4.58
C ASP A 139 3.11 -1.51 -5.82
N GLU A 140 3.93 -1.75 -6.86
CA GLU A 140 3.85 -1.04 -8.15
C GLU A 140 2.43 -1.11 -8.74
N LEU A 141 1.84 -2.32 -8.82
CA LEU A 141 0.50 -2.52 -9.36
C LEU A 141 -0.59 -1.85 -8.52
N ILE A 142 -0.45 -1.83 -7.19
CA ILE A 142 -1.40 -1.15 -6.31
C ILE A 142 -1.37 0.36 -6.60
N TYR A 143 -0.19 0.97 -6.66
CA TYR A 143 -0.07 2.41 -6.92
C TYR A 143 -0.49 2.77 -8.34
N GLU A 144 -0.13 1.97 -9.34
CA GLU A 144 -0.62 2.15 -10.72
C GLU A 144 -2.15 2.14 -10.76
N TYR A 145 -2.79 1.20 -10.07
CA TYR A 145 -4.24 1.10 -10.01
C TYR A 145 -4.89 2.29 -9.32
N VAL A 146 -4.32 2.73 -8.19
CA VAL A 146 -4.80 3.92 -7.44
C VAL A 146 -4.71 5.17 -8.32
N ASP A 147 -3.64 5.34 -9.09
CA ASP A 147 -3.40 6.56 -9.86
C ASP A 147 -4.19 6.58 -11.16
N GLN A 148 -4.30 5.44 -11.84
CA GLN A 148 -4.87 5.39 -13.19
C GLN A 148 -6.32 4.91 -13.22
N TYR A 149 -6.74 4.05 -12.29
CA TYR A 149 -7.94 3.22 -12.48
C TYR A 149 -9.00 3.34 -11.39
N LYS A 150 -8.72 3.90 -10.21
CA LYS A 150 -9.70 3.98 -9.09
C LYS A 150 -11.03 4.64 -9.50
N GLU A 151 -10.99 5.67 -10.35
CA GLU A 151 -12.17 6.41 -10.81
C GLU A 151 -13.09 5.58 -11.73
N MET A 152 -12.60 4.47 -12.30
CA MET A 152 -13.44 3.53 -13.05
C MET A 152 -14.41 2.76 -12.14
N TYR A 153 -14.05 2.59 -10.87
CA TYR A 153 -14.74 1.69 -9.94
C TYR A 153 -15.49 2.42 -8.83
N ILE A 154 -15.29 3.73 -8.69
CA ILE A 154 -15.97 4.57 -7.70
C ILE A 154 -16.52 5.79 -8.42
N THR A 155 -17.79 5.71 -8.80
CA THR A 155 -18.49 6.77 -9.55
C THR A 155 -19.84 7.10 -8.92
N ASP A 156 -20.45 8.20 -9.35
CA ASP A 156 -21.82 8.54 -8.96
C ASP A 156 -22.86 7.48 -9.39
N ALA A 157 -22.55 6.68 -10.41
CA ALA A 157 -23.49 5.71 -10.99
C ALA A 157 -23.31 4.28 -10.45
N ALA A 158 -22.08 3.90 -10.11
CA ALA A 158 -21.74 2.56 -9.68
C ALA A 158 -20.48 2.57 -8.83
N ILE A 159 -20.44 1.65 -7.86
CA ILE A 159 -19.28 1.37 -7.04
C ILE A 159 -18.93 -0.12 -7.09
N ASN A 160 -17.64 -0.45 -6.96
CA ASN A 160 -17.18 -1.81 -6.71
C ASN A 160 -16.71 -1.94 -5.25
N HIS A 161 -17.44 -2.69 -4.45
CA HIS A 161 -17.17 -2.84 -3.02
C HIS A 161 -15.79 -3.43 -2.67
N TYR A 162 -15.19 -4.29 -3.51
CA TYR A 162 -13.82 -4.77 -3.28
C TYR A 162 -12.80 -3.63 -3.39
N VAL A 163 -12.96 -2.79 -4.42
CA VAL A 163 -12.08 -1.63 -4.65
C VAL A 163 -12.29 -0.58 -3.57
N VAL A 164 -13.54 -0.29 -3.21
CA VAL A 164 -13.87 0.64 -2.12
C VAL A 164 -13.24 0.18 -0.81
N ALA A 165 -13.39 -1.11 -0.46
CA ALA A 165 -12.83 -1.67 0.75
C ALA A 165 -11.30 -1.57 0.80
N ALA A 166 -10.65 -2.00 -0.27
CA ALA A 166 -9.20 -1.97 -0.41
C ALA A 166 -8.65 -0.53 -0.30
N LEU A 167 -9.25 0.42 -1.01
CA LEU A 167 -8.85 1.82 -0.95
C LEU A 167 -9.07 2.42 0.44
N GLY A 168 -10.17 2.08 1.12
CA GLY A 168 -10.42 2.50 2.50
C GLY A 168 -9.26 2.11 3.42
N HIS A 169 -8.81 0.87 3.34
CA HIS A 169 -7.68 0.41 4.15
C HIS A 169 -6.34 1.07 3.79
N LEU A 170 -6.12 1.43 2.53
CA LEU A 170 -4.94 2.20 2.12
C LEU A 170 -4.98 3.62 2.72
N VAL A 171 -6.14 4.28 2.69
CA VAL A 171 -6.35 5.61 3.31
C VAL A 171 -6.13 5.54 4.82
N ASP A 172 -6.77 4.60 5.52
CA ASP A 172 -6.71 4.49 6.99
C ASP A 172 -5.29 4.28 7.52
N ARG A 173 -4.42 3.72 6.69
CA ARG A 173 -3.02 3.44 7.02
C ARG A 173 -2.06 4.50 6.50
N GLY A 174 -2.54 5.48 5.73
CA GLY A 174 -1.73 6.58 5.21
C GLY A 174 -0.94 6.25 3.94
N TYR A 175 -1.20 5.11 3.28
CA TYR A 175 -0.54 4.78 2.00
C TYR A 175 -0.96 5.71 0.87
N ILE A 176 -2.19 6.23 0.92
CA ILE A 176 -2.73 7.14 -0.10
C ILE A 176 -3.50 8.28 0.56
N ASP A 177 -3.68 9.37 -0.18
CA ASP A 177 -4.46 10.51 0.28
C ASP A 177 -5.94 10.15 0.51
N PRO A 178 -6.62 10.83 1.46
CA PRO A 178 -8.04 10.65 1.69
C PRO A 178 -8.90 10.77 0.42
N LEU A 179 -9.81 9.83 0.26
CA LEU A 179 -10.75 9.84 -0.86
C LEU A 179 -11.94 10.78 -0.62
N THR A 180 -12.40 11.42 -1.69
CA THR A 180 -13.68 12.15 -1.66
C THR A 180 -14.81 11.19 -2.05
N PRO A 181 -15.88 11.06 -1.24
CA PRO A 181 -17.00 10.19 -1.59
C PRO A 181 -17.74 10.70 -2.84
N PRO A 182 -18.05 9.83 -3.82
CA PRO A 182 -18.94 10.18 -4.93
C PRO A 182 -20.38 10.40 -4.46
N ALA A 183 -21.22 11.01 -5.29
CA ALA A 183 -22.66 11.20 -5.04
C ALA A 183 -23.48 9.92 -5.32
N TYR A 184 -22.89 8.75 -5.06
CA TYR A 184 -23.50 7.44 -5.28
C TYR A 184 -24.78 7.28 -4.47
N GLN A 185 -25.85 6.82 -5.13
CA GLN A 185 -27.14 6.59 -4.49
C GLN A 185 -27.20 5.16 -3.95
N ALA A 186 -27.50 5.03 -2.65
CA ALA A 186 -27.66 3.74 -1.99
C ALA A 186 -28.65 2.81 -2.73
N ASN A 187 -28.21 1.58 -3.01
CA ASN A 187 -29.03 0.54 -3.64
C ASN A 187 -29.18 -0.64 -2.69
N VAL A 188 -30.39 -0.84 -2.17
CA VAL A 188 -30.69 -1.88 -1.17
C VAL A 188 -31.80 -2.82 -1.65
N THR A 189 -31.87 -3.05 -2.96
CA THR A 189 -32.90 -3.88 -3.60
C THR A 189 -32.65 -5.37 -3.46
N THR A 190 -31.38 -5.77 -3.30
CA THR A 190 -30.96 -7.16 -3.03
C THR A 190 -29.94 -7.17 -1.90
N ILE A 191 -29.66 -8.36 -1.35
CA ILE A 191 -28.61 -8.55 -0.34
C ILE A 191 -27.25 -8.09 -0.87
N GLN A 192 -26.89 -8.46 -2.11
CA GLN A 192 -25.60 -8.12 -2.70
C GLN A 192 -25.45 -6.61 -2.91
N GLU A 193 -26.50 -5.94 -3.38
CA GLU A 193 -26.49 -4.49 -3.57
C GLU A 193 -26.44 -3.76 -2.22
N ALA A 194 -27.16 -4.27 -1.21
CA ALA A 194 -27.10 -3.74 0.15
C ALA A 194 -25.72 -3.96 0.79
N PHE A 195 -25.06 -5.10 0.56
CA PHE A 195 -23.70 -5.34 1.02
C PHE A 195 -22.71 -4.36 0.39
N LYS A 196 -22.77 -4.18 -0.94
CA LYS A 196 -21.96 -3.18 -1.64
C LYS A 196 -22.16 -1.77 -1.06
N THR A 197 -23.42 -1.40 -0.84
CA THR A 197 -23.80 -0.11 -0.26
C THR A 197 -23.31 0.02 1.18
N ALA A 198 -23.34 -1.04 1.98
CA ALA A 198 -22.85 -1.07 3.36
C ALA A 198 -21.35 -0.81 3.43
N VAL A 199 -20.55 -1.50 2.59
CA VAL A 199 -19.09 -1.27 2.49
C VAL A 199 -18.82 0.19 2.13
N PHE A 200 -19.49 0.71 1.11
CA PHE A 200 -19.36 2.12 0.72
C PHE A 200 -19.67 3.10 1.85
N GLN A 201 -20.82 2.92 2.52
CA GLN A 201 -21.21 3.81 3.61
C GLN A 201 -20.25 3.75 4.78
N LYS A 202 -19.74 2.56 5.13
CA LYS A 202 -18.78 2.40 6.21
C LYS A 202 -17.45 3.07 5.88
N THR A 203 -16.89 2.81 4.70
CA THR A 203 -15.60 3.39 4.26
C THR A 203 -15.61 4.92 4.26
N PHE A 204 -16.74 5.56 3.97
CA PHE A 204 -16.86 7.01 3.90
C PHE A 204 -17.56 7.66 5.11
N ASP A 205 -17.77 6.92 6.20
CA ASP A 205 -18.49 7.37 7.41
C ASP A 205 -19.85 8.04 7.10
N LEU A 206 -20.64 7.40 6.23
CA LEU A 206 -21.97 7.85 5.81
C LEU A 206 -23.09 7.15 6.59
N ASP A 207 -24.26 7.79 6.69
CA ASP A 207 -25.43 7.17 7.32
C ASP A 207 -25.84 5.88 6.59
N PHE A 208 -25.88 4.78 7.33
CA PHE A 208 -26.25 3.45 6.86
C PHE A 208 -27.57 2.94 7.46
N SER A 209 -28.33 3.77 8.17
CA SER A 209 -29.56 3.37 8.89
C SER A 209 -30.58 2.66 7.99
N ALA A 210 -30.80 3.17 6.77
CA ALA A 210 -31.71 2.57 5.80
C ALA A 210 -31.19 1.21 5.26
N THR A 211 -29.88 1.12 5.02
CA THR A 211 -29.21 -0.11 4.57
C THR A 211 -29.28 -1.19 5.64
N LEU A 212 -29.00 -0.86 6.89
CA LEU A 212 -29.12 -1.78 8.02
C LEU A 212 -30.56 -2.27 8.20
N THR A 213 -31.55 -1.37 8.06
CA THR A 213 -32.97 -1.74 8.10
C THR A 213 -33.32 -2.75 7.00
N ALA A 214 -32.83 -2.53 5.77
CA ALA A 214 -33.05 -3.45 4.65
C ALA A 214 -32.38 -4.82 4.89
N LEU A 215 -31.11 -4.83 5.34
CA LEU A 215 -30.37 -6.05 5.69
C LEU A 215 -31.11 -6.87 6.75
N ASN A 216 -31.51 -6.23 7.85
CA ASN A 216 -32.32 -6.89 8.88
C ASN A 216 -33.67 -7.40 8.34
N GLY A 217 -34.19 -6.84 7.25
CA GLY A 217 -35.41 -7.31 6.57
C GLY A 217 -35.21 -8.49 5.61
N PHE A 218 -33.98 -8.74 5.13
CA PHE A 218 -33.73 -9.78 4.13
C PHE A 218 -33.80 -11.19 4.69
N ILE A 219 -34.05 -12.14 3.78
CA ILE A 219 -33.99 -13.58 4.02
C ILE A 219 -33.12 -14.17 2.91
N SER A 220 -32.02 -14.81 3.29
CA SER A 220 -31.13 -15.49 2.34
C SER A 220 -31.74 -16.82 1.91
N THR A 221 -31.83 -17.05 0.60
CA THR A 221 -32.42 -18.27 0.02
C THR A 221 -31.39 -19.23 -0.56
N ASP A 222 -30.14 -18.78 -0.68
CA ASP A 222 -29.01 -19.54 -1.20
C ASP A 222 -27.74 -19.18 -0.43
N SER A 223 -26.73 -20.04 -0.56
CA SER A 223 -25.51 -19.97 0.25
C SER A 223 -24.64 -18.75 -0.10
N TYR A 224 -24.55 -18.37 -1.38
CA TYR A 224 -23.79 -17.19 -1.81
C TYR A 224 -24.40 -15.90 -1.29
N SER A 225 -25.73 -15.76 -1.39
CA SER A 225 -26.45 -14.64 -0.75
C SER A 225 -26.28 -14.67 0.76
N ALA A 226 -26.28 -15.84 1.40
CA ALA A 226 -26.06 -15.96 2.85
C ALA A 226 -24.68 -15.46 3.29
N VAL A 227 -23.62 -15.73 2.53
CA VAL A 227 -22.27 -15.21 2.80
C VAL A 227 -22.26 -13.68 2.72
N SER A 228 -22.77 -13.10 1.63
CA SER A 228 -22.86 -11.63 1.50
C SER A 228 -23.70 -10.99 2.61
N HIS A 229 -24.78 -11.66 3.02
CA HIS A 229 -25.65 -11.20 4.08
C HIS A 229 -24.95 -11.20 5.43
N LEU A 230 -24.23 -12.28 5.75
CA LEU A 230 -23.45 -12.39 6.97
C LEU A 230 -22.41 -11.27 7.01
N SER A 231 -21.57 -11.13 5.98
CA SER A 231 -20.55 -10.08 5.92
C SER A 231 -21.14 -8.67 6.09
N ALA A 232 -22.27 -8.38 5.47
CA ALA A 232 -22.93 -7.08 5.60
C ALA A 232 -23.50 -6.83 7.01
N LEU A 233 -24.11 -7.83 7.63
CA LEU A 233 -24.61 -7.72 9.01
C LEU A 233 -23.46 -7.64 10.02
N SER A 234 -22.38 -8.38 9.82
CA SER A 234 -21.17 -8.27 10.65
C SER A 234 -20.60 -6.86 10.59
N LEU A 235 -20.45 -6.30 9.39
CA LEU A 235 -19.89 -4.95 9.17
C LEU A 235 -20.71 -3.83 9.82
N LEU A 236 -22.04 -3.94 9.75
CA LEU A 236 -22.95 -2.90 10.27
C LEU A 236 -23.53 -3.22 11.65
N GLU A 237 -23.00 -4.24 12.33
CA GLU A 237 -23.48 -4.69 13.65
C GLU A 237 -25.01 -4.94 13.67
N GLY A 238 -25.48 -5.74 12.71
CA GLY A 238 -26.89 -6.04 12.49
C GLY A 238 -27.51 -7.00 13.51
N ASP A 239 -28.71 -7.49 13.18
CA ASP A 239 -29.49 -8.34 14.09
C ASP A 239 -28.74 -9.63 14.46
N GLU A 240 -28.46 -9.79 15.77
CA GLU A 240 -27.66 -10.89 16.31
C GLU A 240 -28.29 -12.26 16.05
N GLN A 241 -29.62 -12.37 16.11
CA GLN A 241 -30.29 -13.64 15.84
C GLN A 241 -30.13 -14.04 14.38
N LYS A 242 -30.24 -13.09 13.46
CA LYS A 242 -30.01 -13.33 12.02
C LYS A 242 -28.58 -13.72 11.71
N ILE A 243 -27.61 -13.06 12.36
CA ILE A 243 -26.20 -13.45 12.27
C ILE A 243 -26.04 -14.91 12.71
N ASN A 244 -26.57 -15.29 13.88
CA ASN A 244 -26.49 -16.66 14.38
C ASN A 244 -27.17 -17.68 13.45
N ASP A 245 -28.35 -17.35 12.90
CA ASP A 245 -29.06 -18.21 11.95
C ASP A 245 -28.24 -18.43 10.66
N LEU A 246 -27.54 -17.40 10.17
CA LEU A 246 -26.65 -17.49 9.01
C LEU A 246 -25.41 -18.31 9.32
N LEU A 247 -24.79 -18.14 10.50
CA LEU A 247 -23.65 -18.94 10.94
C LEU A 247 -24.01 -20.42 11.05
N ASP A 248 -25.17 -20.75 11.63
CA ASP A 248 -25.68 -22.13 11.72
C ASP A 248 -25.92 -22.73 10.33
N MET A 249 -26.53 -21.96 9.42
CA MET A 249 -26.77 -22.40 8.04
C MET A 249 -25.45 -22.67 7.31
N LEU A 250 -24.52 -21.72 7.33
CA LEU A 250 -23.29 -21.76 6.55
C LEU A 250 -22.30 -22.79 7.10
N SER A 251 -22.17 -22.91 8.42
CA SER A 251 -21.25 -23.87 9.06
C SER A 251 -21.68 -25.34 8.89
N ALA A 252 -22.95 -25.59 8.54
CA ALA A 252 -23.46 -26.92 8.25
C ALA A 252 -23.27 -27.37 6.79
N LEU A 253 -22.79 -26.48 5.90
CA LEU A 253 -22.60 -26.80 4.48
C LEU A 253 -21.41 -27.75 4.26
N THR A 254 -21.54 -28.61 3.26
CA THR A 254 -20.39 -29.34 2.69
C THR A 254 -19.86 -28.54 1.51
N ILE A 255 -18.60 -28.13 1.58
CA ILE A 255 -17.95 -27.27 0.57
C ILE A 255 -16.92 -28.09 -0.20
N ASP A 256 -17.00 -28.05 -1.52
CA ASP A 256 -16.04 -28.66 -2.44
C ASP A 256 -15.44 -27.66 -3.44
N ASP A 257 -15.91 -26.41 -3.41
CA ASP A 257 -15.39 -25.32 -4.23
C ASP A 257 -14.44 -24.41 -3.43
N ALA A 258 -13.23 -24.22 -3.96
CA ALA A 258 -12.17 -23.49 -3.28
C ALA A 258 -12.38 -21.97 -3.26
N GLU A 259 -13.00 -21.38 -4.29
CA GLU A 259 -13.36 -19.95 -4.29
C GLU A 259 -14.36 -19.68 -3.16
N TYR A 260 -15.42 -20.48 -3.07
CA TYR A 260 -16.42 -20.36 -2.03
C TYR A 260 -15.87 -20.67 -0.63
N ALA A 261 -14.89 -21.57 -0.52
CA ALA A 261 -14.14 -21.78 0.73
C ALA A 261 -13.40 -20.51 1.19
N GLY A 262 -12.72 -19.80 0.27
CA GLY A 262 -12.09 -18.51 0.57
C GLY A 262 -13.09 -17.45 1.04
N MET A 263 -14.24 -17.34 0.37
CA MET A 263 -15.32 -16.43 0.77
C MET A 263 -15.87 -16.74 2.17
N LEU A 264 -16.03 -18.02 2.51
CA LEU A 264 -16.49 -18.43 3.84
C LEU A 264 -15.44 -18.16 4.91
N MET A 265 -14.15 -18.40 4.66
CA MET A 265 -13.09 -18.07 5.60
C MET A 265 -13.08 -16.59 5.95
N GLN A 266 -13.25 -15.72 4.95
CA GLN A 266 -13.44 -14.27 5.13
C GLN A 266 -14.70 -13.93 5.93
N ALA A 267 -15.86 -14.53 5.62
CA ALA A 267 -17.09 -14.19 6.35
C ALA A 267 -17.09 -14.72 7.79
N PHE A 268 -16.31 -15.77 8.06
CA PHE A 268 -16.19 -16.41 9.36
C PHE A 268 -15.08 -15.82 10.25
N SER A 269 -14.17 -14.98 9.73
CA SER A 269 -13.06 -14.44 10.53
C SER A 269 -13.49 -13.79 11.84
N PRO A 270 -14.59 -13.02 11.92
CA PRO A 270 -14.99 -12.39 13.18
C PRO A 270 -15.48 -13.36 14.26
N TYR A 271 -15.84 -14.59 13.89
CA TYR A 271 -16.58 -15.52 14.75
C TYR A 271 -15.79 -16.76 15.17
N GLU A 272 -14.59 -16.97 14.60
CA GLU A 272 -13.82 -18.20 14.79
C GLU A 272 -13.55 -18.53 16.26
N GLN A 273 -13.24 -17.52 17.08
CA GLN A 273 -12.85 -17.73 18.48
C GLN A 273 -14.05 -18.03 19.39
N ASP A 274 -15.22 -17.48 19.05
CA ASP A 274 -16.40 -17.52 19.92
C ASP A 274 -17.42 -18.59 19.51
N VAL A 275 -17.38 -19.06 18.27
CA VAL A 275 -18.37 -19.99 17.70
C VAL A 275 -17.71 -21.29 17.25
N ASN A 276 -17.83 -22.34 18.07
CA ASN A 276 -17.17 -23.64 17.82
C ASN A 276 -17.54 -24.30 16.47
N SER A 277 -18.80 -24.14 16.01
CA SER A 277 -19.22 -24.67 14.70
C SER A 277 -18.50 -23.97 13.55
N VAL A 278 -18.25 -22.66 13.68
CA VAL A 278 -17.49 -21.87 12.71
C VAL A 278 -16.03 -22.30 12.69
N ASN A 279 -15.38 -22.45 13.86
CA ASN A 279 -14.00 -22.97 13.91
C ASN A 279 -13.89 -24.36 13.25
N THR A 280 -14.85 -25.24 13.53
CA THR A 280 -14.91 -26.57 12.91
C THR A 280 -15.06 -26.47 11.39
N ALA A 281 -15.94 -25.59 10.90
CA ALA A 281 -16.13 -25.36 9.48
C ALA A 281 -14.85 -24.85 8.81
N ILE A 282 -14.17 -23.84 9.39
CA ILE A 282 -12.88 -23.32 8.88
C ILE A 282 -11.85 -24.43 8.71
N ASN A 283 -11.69 -25.31 9.70
CA ASN A 283 -10.75 -26.43 9.62
C ASN A 283 -11.07 -27.40 8.46
N LEU A 284 -12.34 -27.51 8.06
CA LEU A 284 -12.76 -28.31 6.91
C LEU A 284 -12.54 -27.58 5.57
N LEU A 285 -12.45 -26.25 5.55
CA LEU A 285 -12.20 -25.45 4.34
C LEU A 285 -10.73 -25.49 3.90
N VAL A 286 -9.78 -25.56 4.84
CA VAL A 286 -8.34 -25.63 4.55
C VAL A 286 -7.98 -26.73 3.54
N PRO A 287 -8.36 -28.01 3.72
CA PRO A 287 -8.05 -29.04 2.73
C PRO A 287 -8.76 -28.84 1.40
N VAL A 288 -9.91 -28.14 1.35
CA VAL A 288 -10.57 -27.81 0.06
C VAL A 288 -9.68 -26.88 -0.75
N ILE A 289 -9.09 -25.87 -0.11
CA ILE A 289 -8.15 -24.94 -0.76
C ILE A 289 -6.88 -25.70 -1.20
N GLN A 290 -6.25 -26.43 -0.29
CA GLN A 290 -4.98 -27.11 -0.56
C GLN A 290 -5.09 -28.15 -1.70
N ASN A 291 -6.22 -28.85 -1.80
CA ASN A 291 -6.45 -29.83 -2.87
C ASN A 291 -6.69 -29.20 -4.25
N ASN A 292 -6.88 -27.89 -4.34
CA ASN A 292 -7.18 -27.16 -5.58
C ASN A 292 -6.06 -26.18 -5.99
N LEU A 293 -4.90 -26.23 -5.34
CA LEU A 293 -3.72 -25.45 -5.70
C LEU A 293 -3.14 -25.91 -7.05
N THR A 294 -2.70 -24.96 -7.87
CA THR A 294 -1.95 -25.18 -9.12
C THR A 294 -0.88 -24.10 -9.26
N THR A 295 0.08 -24.30 -10.18
CA THR A 295 1.07 -23.25 -10.54
C THR A 295 0.44 -22.01 -11.16
N SER A 296 -0.83 -22.07 -11.56
CA SER A 296 -1.62 -20.95 -12.08
C SER A 296 -2.68 -20.47 -11.07
N GLY A 297 -2.56 -20.82 -9.79
CA GLY A 297 -3.48 -20.40 -8.73
C GLY A 297 -4.54 -21.46 -8.42
N ILE A 298 -5.72 -21.01 -8.00
CA ILE A 298 -6.79 -21.88 -7.46
C ILE A 298 -7.72 -22.38 -8.55
N THR A 299 -7.86 -23.69 -8.64
CA THR A 299 -8.92 -24.33 -9.43
C THR A 299 -10.26 -24.22 -8.72
N SER A 300 -11.23 -23.62 -9.40
CA SER A 300 -12.63 -23.56 -8.98
C SER A 300 -13.50 -23.88 -10.20
N TRP A 301 -14.60 -24.62 -9.99
CA TRP A 301 -15.47 -25.09 -11.08
C TRP A 301 -14.72 -25.78 -12.25
N GLY A 302 -13.59 -26.42 -11.96
CA GLY A 302 -12.80 -27.19 -12.92
C GLY A 302 -11.75 -26.41 -13.71
N SER A 303 -11.49 -25.14 -13.42
CA SER A 303 -10.37 -24.39 -14.03
C SER A 303 -9.75 -23.38 -13.08
N PRO A 304 -8.43 -23.13 -13.18
CA PRO A 304 -7.79 -22.07 -12.43
C PRO A 304 -8.22 -20.69 -12.94
N SER A 305 -8.39 -19.74 -12.02
CA SER A 305 -8.73 -18.37 -12.36
C SER A 305 -8.18 -17.37 -11.34
N SER A 306 -8.02 -16.12 -11.78
CA SER A 306 -7.54 -15.04 -10.93
C SER A 306 -8.55 -14.65 -9.85
N SER A 307 -9.86 -14.65 -10.14
CA SER A 307 -10.90 -14.32 -9.15
C SER A 307 -10.97 -15.35 -8.03
N ALA A 308 -10.92 -16.64 -8.36
CA ALA A 308 -10.89 -17.71 -7.36
C ALA A 308 -9.64 -17.62 -6.48
N THR A 309 -8.49 -17.36 -7.10
CA THR A 309 -7.22 -17.18 -6.39
C THR A 309 -7.27 -15.97 -5.45
N ALA A 310 -7.83 -14.85 -5.92
CA ALA A 310 -7.99 -13.64 -5.12
C ALA A 310 -8.89 -13.87 -3.89
N MET A 311 -10.01 -14.56 -4.04
CA MET A 311 -10.92 -14.87 -2.92
C MET A 311 -10.26 -15.78 -1.88
N VAL A 312 -9.44 -16.74 -2.32
CA VAL A 312 -8.66 -17.59 -1.40
C VAL A 312 -7.59 -16.77 -0.68
N VAL A 313 -6.84 -15.92 -1.38
CA VAL A 313 -5.84 -15.04 -0.76
C VAL A 313 -6.47 -14.19 0.34
N ILE A 314 -7.61 -13.54 0.04
CA ILE A 314 -8.36 -12.74 1.02
C ILE A 314 -8.79 -13.60 2.22
N GLY A 315 -9.38 -14.76 1.97
CA GLY A 315 -9.83 -15.66 3.04
C GLY A 315 -8.69 -16.19 3.93
N LEU A 316 -7.53 -16.53 3.36
CA LEU A 316 -6.36 -16.97 4.12
C LEU A 316 -5.82 -15.85 5.02
N ILE A 317 -5.72 -14.63 4.50
CA ILE A 317 -5.25 -13.48 5.27
C ILE A 317 -6.22 -13.12 6.39
N ALA A 318 -7.53 -13.31 6.20
CA ALA A 318 -8.53 -13.18 7.26
C ALA A 318 -8.31 -14.15 8.43
N LYS A 319 -7.52 -15.21 8.22
CA LYS A 319 -7.08 -16.16 9.24
C LYS A 319 -5.65 -15.93 9.72
N GLY A 320 -4.97 -14.89 9.22
CA GLY A 320 -3.56 -14.64 9.50
C GLY A 320 -2.62 -15.64 8.83
N ILE A 321 -3.08 -16.30 7.77
CA ILE A 321 -2.30 -17.30 7.03
C ILE A 321 -1.63 -16.61 5.86
N ASN A 322 -0.30 -16.78 5.74
CA ASN A 322 0.47 -16.20 4.65
C ASN A 322 0.19 -16.92 3.32
N PRO A 323 -0.37 -16.24 2.30
CA PRO A 323 -0.63 -16.84 0.99
C PRO A 323 0.64 -17.18 0.19
N ARG A 324 1.80 -16.67 0.63
CA ARG A 324 3.13 -17.01 0.10
C ARG A 324 3.83 -18.17 0.84
N GLY A 325 3.16 -18.78 1.81
CA GLY A 325 3.71 -19.88 2.60
C GLY A 325 3.75 -21.21 1.83
N GLU A 326 4.70 -22.10 2.19
CA GLU A 326 4.92 -23.39 1.51
C GLU A 326 3.66 -24.25 1.38
N ASP A 327 2.75 -24.21 2.35
CA ASP A 327 1.47 -24.93 2.34
C ASP A 327 0.48 -24.45 1.26
N TYR A 328 0.76 -23.30 0.65
CA TYR A 328 -0.03 -22.65 -0.40
C TYR A 328 0.77 -22.42 -1.69
N SER A 329 1.89 -23.13 -1.84
CA SER A 329 2.74 -23.09 -3.03
C SER A 329 2.72 -24.41 -3.79
N VAL A 330 2.83 -24.36 -5.11
CA VAL A 330 2.99 -25.52 -6.00
C VAL A 330 4.18 -25.28 -6.91
N GLU A 331 5.13 -26.23 -6.95
CA GLU A 331 6.35 -26.12 -7.77
C GLU A 331 7.14 -24.81 -7.54
N ASN A 332 7.16 -24.32 -6.30
CA ASN A 332 7.74 -23.03 -5.88
C ASN A 332 7.05 -21.79 -6.48
N VAL A 333 5.79 -21.92 -6.88
CA VAL A 333 4.92 -20.79 -7.22
C VAL A 333 3.87 -20.64 -6.14
N ASP A 334 3.85 -19.51 -5.46
CA ASP A 334 2.85 -19.17 -4.46
C ASP A 334 1.60 -18.49 -5.05
N LEU A 335 0.59 -18.22 -4.22
CA LEU A 335 -0.68 -17.66 -4.70
C LEU A 335 -0.57 -16.20 -5.18
N ILE A 336 0.38 -15.42 -4.66
CA ILE A 336 0.61 -14.04 -5.09
C ILE A 336 1.33 -14.07 -6.44
N GLU A 337 2.37 -14.88 -6.58
CA GLU A 337 3.05 -15.12 -7.87
C GLU A 337 2.07 -15.61 -8.93
N ALA A 338 1.18 -16.54 -8.56
CA ALA A 338 0.15 -17.05 -9.47
C ALA A 338 -0.83 -15.96 -9.93
N LEU A 339 -1.22 -15.01 -9.06
CA LEU A 339 -2.06 -13.87 -9.44
C LEU A 339 -1.38 -12.97 -10.47
N LEU A 340 -0.08 -12.72 -10.31
CA LEU A 340 0.69 -11.88 -11.22
C LEU A 340 0.77 -12.46 -12.65
N LEU A 341 0.61 -13.78 -12.83
CA LEU A 341 0.54 -14.39 -14.17
C LEU A 341 -0.65 -13.92 -15.01
N TYR A 342 -1.72 -13.44 -14.36
CA TYR A 342 -2.94 -12.98 -15.05
C TYR A 342 -2.88 -11.50 -15.42
N GLU A 343 -1.84 -10.79 -14.98
CA GLU A 343 -1.70 -9.36 -15.16
C GLU A 343 -1.41 -9.01 -16.63
N THR A 344 -2.03 -7.94 -17.12
CA THR A 344 -1.79 -7.32 -18.42
C THR A 344 -2.22 -5.86 -18.34
N ASP A 345 -1.28 -4.94 -18.56
CA ASP A 345 -1.49 -3.48 -18.57
C ASP A 345 -2.23 -2.95 -17.32
N GLY A 346 -1.87 -3.45 -16.13
CA GLY A 346 -2.44 -3.04 -14.84
C GLY A 346 -3.80 -3.67 -14.51
N PHE A 347 -4.30 -4.60 -15.35
CA PHE A 347 -5.55 -5.34 -15.14
C PHE A 347 -5.31 -6.85 -15.17
N PHE A 348 -6.35 -7.63 -14.86
CA PHE A 348 -6.23 -9.08 -14.73
C PHE A 348 -7.21 -9.82 -15.62
N LYS A 349 -6.73 -10.83 -16.32
CA LYS A 349 -7.56 -11.80 -17.03
C LYS A 349 -8.29 -12.69 -16.03
N TRP A 350 -9.47 -13.19 -16.41
CA TRP A 350 -10.16 -14.20 -15.61
C TRP A 350 -9.40 -15.54 -15.65
N GLN A 351 -9.15 -16.07 -16.85
CA GLN A 351 -8.34 -17.26 -17.12
C GLN A 351 -7.15 -16.89 -18.02
N LEU A 352 -6.02 -17.60 -17.87
CA LEU A 352 -4.83 -17.38 -18.72
C LEU A 352 -5.12 -17.58 -20.22
N SER A 353 -6.11 -18.41 -20.54
CA SER A 353 -6.57 -18.67 -21.91
C SER A 353 -7.38 -17.51 -22.52
N ASN A 354 -7.83 -16.55 -21.72
CA ASN A 354 -8.55 -15.39 -22.24
C ASN A 354 -7.60 -14.40 -22.93
N GLU A 355 -8.04 -13.86 -24.06
CA GLU A 355 -7.27 -12.86 -24.81
C GLU A 355 -7.31 -11.49 -24.13
N SER A 356 -8.42 -11.15 -23.49
CA SER A 356 -8.66 -9.85 -22.86
C SER A 356 -8.73 -9.96 -21.34
N VAL A 357 -8.37 -8.87 -20.67
CA VAL A 357 -8.55 -8.68 -19.24
C VAL A 357 -10.04 -8.61 -18.87
N ASP A 358 -10.37 -9.01 -17.65
CA ASP A 358 -11.71 -8.86 -17.08
C ASP A 358 -11.70 -7.71 -16.06
N MET A 359 -12.00 -6.52 -16.58
CA MET A 359 -12.02 -5.29 -15.79
C MET A 359 -13.17 -5.26 -14.79
N LEU A 360 -14.32 -5.90 -15.08
CA LEU A 360 -15.52 -5.69 -14.26
C LEU A 360 -15.63 -6.69 -13.10
N PHE A 361 -15.05 -7.88 -13.25
CA PHE A 361 -15.20 -8.95 -12.27
C PHE A 361 -13.87 -9.37 -11.63
N SER A 362 -12.89 -9.82 -12.41
CA SER A 362 -11.62 -10.34 -11.86
C SER A 362 -10.71 -9.23 -11.32
N SER A 363 -10.49 -8.16 -12.10
CA SER A 363 -9.53 -7.11 -11.72
C SER A 363 -9.82 -6.46 -10.36
N PRO A 364 -11.07 -6.11 -10.00
CA PRO A 364 -11.43 -5.58 -8.68
C PRO A 364 -11.11 -6.53 -7.53
N GLN A 365 -11.31 -7.83 -7.74
CA GLN A 365 -11.06 -8.87 -6.74
C GLN A 365 -9.56 -9.07 -6.53
N VAL A 366 -8.79 -9.14 -7.63
CA VAL A 366 -7.33 -9.25 -7.56
C VAL A 366 -6.73 -8.00 -6.91
N PHE A 367 -7.15 -6.80 -7.30
CA PHE A 367 -6.69 -5.57 -6.66
C PHE A 367 -6.92 -5.60 -5.15
N ALA A 368 -8.12 -6.00 -4.70
CA ALA A 368 -8.40 -6.11 -3.28
C ALA A 368 -7.54 -7.19 -2.59
N ALA A 369 -7.26 -8.32 -3.24
CA ALA A 369 -6.37 -9.36 -2.71
C ALA A 369 -4.93 -8.86 -2.58
N LEU A 370 -4.41 -8.11 -3.56
CA LEU A 370 -3.08 -7.52 -3.51
C LEU A 370 -2.96 -6.49 -2.38
N VAL A 371 -3.96 -5.61 -2.23
CA VAL A 371 -4.00 -4.66 -1.11
C VAL A 371 -4.10 -5.39 0.23
N THR A 372 -4.92 -6.43 0.31
CA THR A 372 -5.05 -7.27 1.51
C THR A 372 -3.72 -7.91 1.88
N TYR A 373 -2.99 -8.43 0.88
CA TYR A 373 -1.66 -8.99 1.06
C TYR A 373 -0.63 -7.93 1.49
N LYS A 374 -0.62 -6.75 0.86
CA LYS A 374 0.24 -5.62 1.26
C LYS A 374 0.04 -5.27 2.73
N VAL A 375 -1.21 -5.03 3.13
CA VAL A 375 -1.56 -4.67 4.51
C VAL A 375 -1.12 -5.76 5.50
N PHE A 376 -1.26 -7.03 5.14
CA PHE A 376 -0.83 -8.17 5.94
C PHE A 376 0.70 -8.29 6.04
N ARG A 377 1.41 -8.14 4.92
CA ARG A 377 2.87 -8.24 4.82
C ARG A 377 3.57 -7.09 5.56
N ASP A 378 3.03 -5.89 5.48
CA ASP A 378 3.68 -4.67 5.97
C ASP A 378 3.57 -4.52 7.50
N VAL A 379 2.78 -5.38 8.16
CA VAL A 379 2.66 -5.41 9.63
C VAL A 379 3.45 -6.58 10.22
N TRP A 380 4.33 -6.26 11.17
CA TRP A 380 5.12 -7.28 11.87
C TRP A 380 4.25 -8.37 12.51
N GLY A 381 4.66 -9.63 12.33
CA GLY A 381 3.93 -10.79 12.85
C GLY A 381 2.69 -11.16 12.05
N THR A 382 2.44 -10.47 10.93
CA THR A 382 1.43 -10.83 9.92
C THR A 382 0.07 -11.17 10.52
N PRO A 383 -0.56 -10.23 11.24
CA PRO A 383 -1.81 -10.50 11.95
C PRO A 383 -2.95 -10.77 11.00
N ALA A 384 -3.95 -11.52 11.47
CA ALA A 384 -5.20 -11.72 10.73
C ALA A 384 -5.83 -10.37 10.33
N PHE A 385 -6.25 -10.27 9.08
CA PHE A 385 -6.77 -9.05 8.49
C PHE A 385 -8.00 -9.34 7.62
N ASP A 386 -9.12 -8.73 8.00
CA ASP A 386 -10.42 -8.88 7.34
C ASP A 386 -10.67 -7.67 6.44
N LEU A 387 -10.66 -7.86 5.12
CA LEU A 387 -10.90 -6.83 4.10
C LEU A 387 -12.19 -6.01 4.31
N PHE A 388 -13.24 -6.59 4.90
CA PHE A 388 -14.51 -5.91 5.06
C PHE A 388 -14.71 -5.34 6.47
N ASN A 389 -13.75 -5.54 7.38
CA ASN A 389 -13.76 -4.92 8.70
C ASN A 389 -13.06 -3.55 8.66
N ILE A 390 -13.76 -2.58 8.04
CA ILE A 390 -13.33 -1.19 7.84
C ILE A 390 -13.94 -0.28 8.91
#